data_AF-A0A6A5A211-F1
#
_entry.id   AF-A0A6A5A211-F1
#
_cell.length_a   1.000
_cell.length_b   1.000
_cell.length_c   1.000
_cell.angle_alpha   90.00
_cell.angle_beta   90.00
_cell.angle_gamma   90.00
#
_symmetry.space_group_name_H-M   'P 1'
#
loop_
_entity.id
_entity.type
_entity.pdbx_description
1 polymer ?
#
loop_
_entity_poly.entity_id
_entity_poly.type
_entity_poly.pdbx_seq_one_letter_code
_entity_poly.pdbx_strand_id
1 'polypeptide(L)'
;ETFTRYVMGAVKSLPWCDTPLHLETKSIQERLAAVNRAGYLTINSQPRVNAAPSDDPMFGWGGPGGHVYQKAYVECFVSPENLKRIIEKCNKMKHVQYHAVDVNGNSYSNCGKGTTAVTWGSFPNKEILQPTIVDTDSFMAWKDEAFSLWLSMWASLYHDESAAHALIHQIRDSFFLVSIVDNNFVNGDIWDAFDVDVTTASAAGP
;
A
#
# COMPACT_ATOMS: atom_id res chain seq x y z
N GLU A 1 0.23 2.34 -16.35
CA GLU A 1 -1.16 2.16 -16.84
C GLU A 1 -1.86 0.91 -16.33
N THR A 2 -1.30 -0.31 -16.43
CA THR A 2 -2.01 -1.53 -15.97
C THR A 2 -2.45 -1.48 -14.50
N PHE A 3 -1.58 -1.04 -13.59
CA PHE A 3 -1.90 -0.86 -12.17
C PHE A 3 -3.00 0.17 -11.94
N THR A 4 -2.95 1.30 -12.64
CA THR A 4 -4.01 2.32 -12.64
C THR A 4 -5.35 1.74 -13.08
N ARG A 5 -5.37 0.97 -14.17
CA ARG A 5 -6.59 0.32 -14.65
C ARG A 5 -7.13 -0.70 -13.66
N TYR A 6 -6.26 -1.40 -12.93
CA TYR A 6 -6.67 -2.31 -11.86
C TYR A 6 -7.38 -1.57 -10.73
N VAL A 7 -6.75 -0.53 -10.16
CA VAL A 7 -7.37 0.23 -9.06
C VAL A 7 -8.65 0.94 -9.49
N MET A 8 -8.80 1.29 -10.78
CA MET A 8 -10.03 1.84 -11.37
C MET A 8 -11.09 0.78 -11.75
N GLY A 9 -10.82 -0.51 -11.51
CA GLY A 9 -11.75 -1.62 -11.79
C GLY A 9 -11.83 -2.06 -13.27
N ALA A 10 -10.99 -1.52 -14.15
CA ALA A 10 -10.93 -1.87 -15.57
C ALA A 10 -10.05 -3.11 -15.86
N VAL A 11 -9.22 -3.52 -14.91
CA VAL A 11 -8.48 -4.80 -14.90
C VAL A 11 -8.92 -5.56 -13.65
N LYS A 12 -9.19 -6.86 -13.78
CA LYS A 12 -9.80 -7.66 -12.70
C LYS A 12 -8.82 -8.10 -11.63
N SER A 13 -7.55 -8.28 -11.99
CA SER A 13 -6.52 -8.79 -11.09
C SER A 13 -5.13 -8.37 -11.54
N LEU A 14 -4.20 -8.40 -10.58
CA LEU A 14 -2.76 -8.30 -10.77
C LEU A 14 -2.11 -9.55 -10.15
N PRO A 15 -0.83 -9.85 -10.42
CA PRO A 15 -0.15 -10.98 -9.78
C PRO A 15 -0.25 -11.02 -8.25
N TRP A 16 -0.27 -9.85 -7.60
CA TRP A 16 -0.39 -9.72 -6.13
C TRP A 16 -1.83 -9.51 -5.64
N CYS A 17 -2.79 -9.37 -6.56
CA CYS A 17 -4.15 -8.99 -6.24
C CYS A 17 -5.13 -9.88 -7.00
N ASP A 18 -5.48 -11.02 -6.39
CA ASP A 18 -6.37 -12.04 -6.94
C ASP A 18 -7.82 -11.90 -6.43
N THR A 19 -8.06 -11.03 -5.46
CA THR A 19 -9.37 -10.71 -4.90
C THR A 19 -9.91 -9.37 -5.42
N PRO A 20 -11.25 -9.20 -5.49
CA PRO A 20 -11.84 -7.92 -5.84
C PRO A 20 -11.42 -6.81 -4.86
N LEU A 21 -11.30 -5.57 -5.36
CA LEU A 21 -11.03 -4.41 -4.52
C LEU A 21 -12.05 -4.30 -3.38
N HIS A 22 -11.55 -4.17 -2.15
CA HIS A 22 -12.39 -3.90 -0.99
C HIS A 22 -13.11 -2.56 -1.14
N LEU A 23 -14.29 -2.45 -0.52
CA LEU A 23 -15.13 -1.26 -0.63
C LEU A 23 -14.41 0.00 -0.14
N GLU A 24 -13.57 -0.13 0.90
CA GLU A 24 -12.75 0.95 1.44
C GLU A 24 -11.81 1.59 0.40
N THR A 25 -11.33 0.83 -0.59
CA THR A 25 -10.46 1.35 -1.65
C THR A 25 -11.13 2.46 -2.44
N LYS A 26 -12.47 2.47 -2.53
CA LYS A 26 -13.20 3.56 -3.21
C LYS A 26 -12.90 4.94 -2.63
N SER A 27 -12.62 5.03 -1.32
CA SER A 27 -12.30 6.30 -0.65
C SER A 27 -10.96 6.91 -1.07
N ILE A 28 -10.06 6.10 -1.63
CA ILE A 28 -8.69 6.48 -2.01
C ILE A 28 -8.35 6.13 -3.47
N GLN A 29 -9.34 5.70 -4.25
CA GLN A 29 -9.15 5.14 -5.58
C GLN A 29 -8.43 6.10 -6.55
N GLU A 30 -8.86 7.36 -6.61
CA GLU A 30 -8.24 8.37 -7.46
C GLU A 30 -6.81 8.71 -7.02
N ARG A 31 -6.55 8.71 -5.71
CA ARG A 31 -5.21 8.92 -5.16
C ARG A 31 -4.28 7.76 -5.57
N LEU A 32 -4.75 6.52 -5.44
CA LEU A 32 -4.05 5.32 -5.92
C LEU A 32 -3.79 5.38 -7.43
N ALA A 33 -4.78 5.79 -8.21
CA ALA A 33 -4.64 5.91 -9.66
C ALA A 33 -3.56 6.93 -10.03
N ALA A 34 -3.52 8.08 -9.35
CA ALA A 34 -2.53 9.13 -9.56
C ALA A 34 -1.10 8.66 -9.23
N VAL A 35 -0.89 8.03 -8.07
CA VAL A 35 0.45 7.51 -7.70
C VAL A 35 0.91 6.38 -8.64
N ASN A 36 -0.01 5.50 -9.08
CA ASN A 36 0.31 4.48 -10.07
C ASN A 36 0.74 5.07 -11.41
N ARG A 37 0.12 6.16 -11.87
CA ARG A 37 0.53 6.88 -13.08
C ARG A 37 1.90 7.54 -12.94
N ALA A 38 2.26 7.95 -11.72
CA ALA A 38 3.58 8.50 -11.39
C ALA A 38 4.67 7.41 -11.17
N GLY A 39 4.34 6.13 -11.36
CA GLY A 39 5.32 5.03 -11.27
C GLY A 39 5.50 4.46 -9.86
N TYR A 40 4.57 4.71 -8.94
CA TYR A 40 4.48 4.03 -7.65
C TYR A 40 3.47 2.88 -7.78
N LEU A 41 3.94 1.67 -8.09
CA LEU A 41 3.11 0.55 -8.51
C LEU A 41 2.48 -0.16 -7.31
N THR A 42 1.30 0.29 -6.87
CA THR A 42 0.65 -0.15 -5.63
C THR A 42 0.09 -1.56 -5.73
N ILE A 43 0.35 -2.38 -4.72
CA ILE A 43 -0.14 -3.76 -4.61
C ILE A 43 -1.00 -4.00 -3.36
N ASN A 44 -0.89 -3.15 -2.35
CA ASN A 44 -1.74 -3.20 -1.16
C ASN A 44 -1.95 -1.77 -0.61
N SER A 45 -3.11 -1.52 0.00
CA SER A 45 -3.42 -0.23 0.61
C SER A 45 -4.63 -0.32 1.53
N GLN A 46 -4.65 0.50 2.58
CA GLN A 46 -5.86 0.79 3.35
C GLN A 46 -5.94 2.30 3.67
N PRO A 47 -7.15 2.89 3.70
CA PRO A 47 -7.31 4.30 4.04
C PRO A 47 -7.14 4.55 5.54
N ARG A 48 -7.11 5.84 5.91
CA ARG A 48 -7.16 6.28 7.30
C ARG A 48 -8.62 6.29 7.77
N VAL A 49 -8.87 5.70 8.93
CA VAL A 49 -10.19 5.71 9.59
C VAL A 49 -10.01 6.15 11.04
N ASN A 50 -10.78 7.14 11.45
CA ASN A 50 -10.72 7.68 12.81
C ASN A 50 -12.11 7.59 13.47
N ALA A 51 -12.31 6.55 14.28
CA ALA A 51 -13.54 6.29 15.01
C ALA A 51 -14.80 6.19 14.12
N ALA A 52 -14.73 5.41 13.04
CA ALA A 52 -15.95 5.07 12.31
C ALA A 52 -16.82 4.13 13.18
N PRO A 53 -18.16 4.19 13.10
CA PRO A 53 -19.03 3.21 13.73
C PRO A 53 -18.64 1.79 13.33
N SER A 54 -18.68 0.85 14.26
CA SER A 54 -18.34 -0.55 13.99
C SER A 54 -19.32 -1.27 13.06
N ASP A 55 -20.47 -0.67 12.78
CA ASP A 55 -21.48 -1.09 11.81
C ASP A 55 -21.50 -0.19 10.55
N ASP A 56 -20.45 0.61 10.35
CA ASP A 56 -20.26 1.38 9.12
C ASP A 56 -20.25 0.43 7.89
N PRO A 57 -20.99 0.75 6.81
CA PRO A 57 -21.12 -0.16 5.67
C PRO A 57 -19.83 -0.33 4.86
N MET A 58 -18.83 0.56 5.02
CA MET A 58 -17.56 0.53 4.31
C MET A 58 -16.42 0.00 5.18
N PHE A 59 -16.35 0.42 6.44
CA PHE A 59 -15.22 0.15 7.33
C PHE A 59 -15.56 -0.75 8.52
N GLY A 60 -16.85 -0.96 8.79
CA GLY A 60 -17.33 -1.60 10.01
C GLY A 60 -17.00 -3.09 10.11
N TRP A 61 -16.64 -3.52 11.32
CA TRP A 61 -16.47 -4.94 11.70
C TRP A 61 -16.64 -5.08 13.22
N GLY A 62 -16.79 -6.31 13.72
CA GLY A 62 -16.79 -6.61 15.17
C GLY A 62 -18.14 -6.49 15.90
N GLY A 63 -19.21 -6.12 15.18
CA GLY A 63 -20.59 -5.98 15.67
C GLY A 63 -20.95 -4.53 16.05
N PRO A 64 -22.24 -4.20 16.23
CA PRO A 64 -22.68 -2.82 16.48
C PRO A 64 -22.27 -2.29 17.86
N GLY A 65 -22.22 -0.96 17.97
CA GLY A 65 -21.99 -0.23 19.24
C GLY A 65 -20.52 0.04 19.61
N GLY A 66 -19.58 -0.31 18.73
CA GLY A 66 -18.15 0.00 18.86
C GLY A 66 -17.68 1.07 17.87
N HIS A 67 -16.36 1.26 17.85
CA HIS A 67 -15.69 2.12 16.88
C HIS A 67 -14.44 1.43 16.32
N VAL A 68 -14.20 1.64 15.03
CA VAL A 68 -13.06 1.07 14.31
C VAL A 68 -12.11 2.17 13.84
N TYR A 69 -10.84 1.80 13.70
CA TYR A 69 -9.75 2.70 13.41
C TYR A 69 -8.77 2.05 12.45
N GLN A 70 -8.20 2.85 11.56
CA GLN A 70 -7.18 2.44 10.60
C GLN A 70 -6.11 3.53 10.46
N LYS A 71 -4.85 3.13 10.50
CA LYS A 71 -3.75 3.95 9.95
C LYS A 71 -3.74 3.81 8.44
N ALA A 72 -3.43 4.90 7.74
CA ALA A 72 -3.22 4.80 6.30
C ALA A 72 -1.96 3.97 6.03
N TYR A 73 -2.05 3.08 5.05
CA TYR A 73 -0.95 2.21 4.63
C TYR A 73 -0.97 2.06 3.12
N VAL A 74 0.22 2.03 2.51
CA VAL A 74 0.44 1.76 1.09
C VAL A 74 1.66 0.86 0.94
N GLU A 75 1.53 -0.18 0.13
CA GLU A 75 2.61 -1.03 -0.34
C GLU A 75 2.72 -0.97 -1.85
N CYS A 76 3.94 -0.74 -2.37
CA CYS A 76 4.17 -0.56 -3.79
C CYS A 76 5.57 -0.97 -4.24
N PHE A 77 5.69 -1.31 -5.53
CA PHE A 77 6.99 -1.38 -6.20
C PHE A 77 7.37 -0.01 -6.78
N VAL A 78 8.61 0.40 -6.58
CA VAL A 78 9.12 1.71 -7.04
C VAL A 78 10.51 1.60 -7.64
N SER A 79 10.83 2.46 -8.61
CA SER A 79 12.20 2.58 -9.12
C SER A 79 13.14 3.19 -8.06
N PRO A 80 14.47 3.06 -8.21
CA PRO A 80 15.43 3.70 -7.33
C PRO A 80 15.26 5.22 -7.22
N GLU A 81 14.84 5.89 -8.31
CA GLU A 81 14.58 7.33 -8.34
C GLU A 81 13.35 7.70 -7.49
N ASN A 82 12.26 6.93 -7.63
CA ASN A 82 11.06 7.14 -6.84
C ASN A 82 11.27 6.80 -5.36
N LEU A 83 12.11 5.81 -5.04
CA LEU A 83 12.50 5.53 -3.66
C LEU A 83 13.21 6.72 -3.01
N LYS A 84 14.16 7.36 -3.70
CA LYS A 84 14.85 8.56 -3.18
C LYS A 84 13.85 9.66 -2.81
N ARG A 85 12.84 9.89 -3.66
CA ARG A 85 11.77 10.87 -3.40
C ARG A 85 10.96 10.52 -2.15
N ILE A 86 10.57 9.25 -2.00
CA ILE A 86 9.86 8.76 -0.80
C ILE A 86 10.70 9.03 0.45
N ILE A 87 11.99 8.66 0.44
CA ILE A 87 12.90 8.86 1.58
C ILE A 87 12.99 10.35 1.94
N GLU A 88 13.17 11.23 0.96
CA GLU A 88 13.27 12.67 1.17
C GLU A 88 11.99 13.29 1.77
N LYS A 89 10.81 12.83 1.35
CA LYS A 89 9.50 13.29 1.87
C LYS A 89 9.25 12.72 3.26
N CYS A 90 9.38 11.40 3.44
CA CYS A 90 9.16 10.71 4.72
C CYS A 90 10.09 11.24 5.82
N ASN A 91 11.33 11.61 5.51
CA ASN A 91 12.25 12.20 6.51
C ASN A 91 11.76 13.56 7.07
N LYS A 92 10.83 14.24 6.38
CA LYS A 92 10.19 15.48 6.86
C LYS A 92 8.89 15.18 7.63
N MET A 93 8.35 13.97 7.52
CA MET A 93 7.09 13.52 8.12
C MET A 93 7.36 12.66 9.36
N LYS A 94 7.42 13.28 10.55
CA LYS A 94 7.81 12.60 11.80
C LYS A 94 6.94 11.40 12.21
N HIS A 95 5.74 11.29 11.66
CA HIS A 95 4.78 10.22 11.98
C HIS A 95 4.73 9.12 10.90
N VAL A 96 5.41 9.31 9.76
CA VAL A 96 5.43 8.32 8.68
C VAL A 96 6.62 7.40 8.85
N GLN A 97 6.36 6.11 8.76
CA GLN A 97 7.38 5.08 8.68
C GLN A 97 7.38 4.43 7.30
N TYR A 98 8.55 4.05 6.82
CA TYR A 98 8.69 3.25 5.62
C TYR A 98 9.72 2.15 5.81
N HIS A 99 9.53 1.05 5.08
CA HIS A 99 10.52 0.00 4.89
C HIS A 99 10.58 -0.37 3.41
N ALA A 100 11.75 -0.19 2.80
CA ALA A 100 12.03 -0.53 1.42
C ALA A 100 13.05 -1.66 1.35
N VAL A 101 12.85 -2.61 0.44
CA VAL A 101 13.78 -3.72 0.19
C VAL A 101 13.82 -4.08 -1.29
N ASP A 102 15.01 -4.34 -1.84
CA ASP A 102 15.16 -4.89 -3.18
C ASP A 102 15.14 -6.43 -3.16
N VAL A 103 15.19 -7.04 -4.35
CA VAL A 103 15.19 -8.49 -4.45
C VAL A 103 16.42 -9.15 -3.84
N ASN A 104 17.55 -8.43 -3.77
CA ASN A 104 18.81 -8.89 -3.19
C ASN A 104 18.84 -8.75 -1.65
N GLY A 105 17.83 -8.12 -1.04
CA GLY A 105 17.74 -7.88 0.40
C GLY A 105 18.40 -6.59 0.86
N ASN A 106 18.84 -5.71 -0.04
CA ASN A 106 19.30 -4.37 0.33
C ASN A 106 18.09 -3.57 0.81
N SER A 107 18.16 -3.04 2.03
CA SER A 107 17.03 -2.37 2.69
C SER A 107 17.34 -0.94 3.11
N TYR A 108 16.29 -0.11 3.08
CA TYR A 108 16.27 1.26 3.59
C TYR A 108 15.04 1.43 4.47
N SER A 109 15.21 1.99 5.66
CA SER A 109 14.10 2.16 6.59
C SER A 109 14.38 3.31 7.56
N ASN A 110 13.30 3.96 8.01
CA ASN A 110 13.32 4.87 9.15
C ASN A 110 12.63 4.29 10.40
N CYS A 111 12.19 3.02 10.35
CA CYS A 111 11.59 2.33 11.47
C CYS A 111 12.55 1.30 12.07
N GLY A 112 12.47 1.14 13.41
CA GLY A 112 13.15 0.05 14.09
C GLY A 112 12.53 -1.30 13.78
N LYS A 113 13.12 -2.37 14.34
CA LYS A 113 12.45 -3.68 14.39
C LYS A 113 11.21 -3.56 15.28
N GLY A 114 10.07 -4.04 14.81
CA GLY A 114 8.86 -4.08 15.59
C GLY A 114 7.60 -4.27 14.74
N THR A 115 6.50 -4.33 15.46
CA THR A 115 5.17 -4.55 14.90
C THR A 115 4.32 -3.31 15.10
N THR A 116 3.68 -2.84 14.03
CA THR A 116 2.79 -1.68 14.06
C THR A 116 1.36 -2.13 13.85
N ALA A 117 0.49 -1.94 14.83
CA ALA A 117 -0.94 -2.09 14.62
C ALA A 117 -1.43 -1.02 13.62
N VAL A 118 -2.11 -1.47 12.57
CA VAL A 118 -2.67 -0.61 11.51
C VAL A 118 -4.18 -0.64 11.46
N THR A 119 -4.84 -1.67 12.01
CA THR A 119 -6.29 -1.75 12.15
C THR A 119 -6.66 -2.25 13.54
N TRP A 120 -7.52 -1.51 14.24
CA TRP A 120 -8.02 -1.90 15.56
C TRP A 120 -9.44 -1.42 15.81
N GLY A 121 -10.09 -1.99 16.83
CA GLY A 121 -11.46 -1.68 17.20
C GLY A 121 -11.67 -1.74 18.70
N SER A 122 -12.53 -0.84 19.19
CA SER A 122 -13.00 -0.79 20.58
C SER A 122 -14.50 -1.09 20.61
N PHE A 123 -14.89 -2.09 21.39
CA PHE A 123 -16.25 -2.62 21.41
C PHE A 123 -16.79 -2.73 22.84
N PRO A 124 -18.11 -2.61 23.06
CA PRO A 124 -18.71 -2.82 24.37
C PRO A 124 -18.37 -4.20 24.94
N ASN A 125 -17.92 -4.24 26.19
CA ASN A 125 -17.60 -5.48 26.93
C ASN A 125 -16.55 -6.38 26.26
N LYS A 126 -15.62 -5.81 25.49
CA LYS A 126 -14.47 -6.54 24.92
C LYS A 126 -13.18 -5.77 25.15
N GLU A 127 -12.07 -6.49 25.20
CA GLU A 127 -10.75 -5.86 25.05
C GLU A 127 -10.58 -5.28 23.64
N ILE A 128 -9.58 -4.41 23.47
CA ILE A 128 -9.24 -3.88 22.14
C ILE A 128 -8.83 -5.03 21.23
N LEU A 129 -9.44 -5.08 20.05
CA LEU A 129 -9.09 -6.05 19.02
C LEU A 129 -8.22 -5.37 17.97
N GLN A 130 -7.12 -6.00 17.57
CA GLN A 130 -6.16 -5.50 16.57
C GLN A 130 -5.87 -6.56 15.49
N PRO A 131 -6.77 -6.75 14.52
CA PRO A 131 -6.68 -7.85 13.56
C PRO A 131 -5.55 -7.69 12.54
N THR A 132 -5.07 -6.47 12.30
CA THR A 132 -4.08 -6.20 11.24
C THR A 132 -2.89 -5.43 11.77
N ILE A 133 -1.70 -5.98 11.48
CA ILE A 133 -0.41 -5.44 11.85
C ILE A 133 0.50 -5.35 10.61
N VAL A 134 1.45 -4.42 10.66
CA VAL A 134 2.60 -4.38 9.75
C VAL A 134 3.83 -4.74 10.57
N ASP A 135 4.53 -5.79 10.17
CA ASP A 135 5.66 -6.35 10.90
C ASP A 135 6.88 -6.47 9.99
N THR A 136 8.04 -6.04 10.48
CA THR A 136 9.29 -5.99 9.71
C THR A 136 9.76 -7.38 9.27
N ASP A 137 9.67 -8.39 10.13
CA ASP A 137 10.15 -9.74 9.81
C ASP A 137 9.19 -10.42 8.82
N SER A 138 7.89 -10.22 9.00
CA SER A 138 6.85 -10.68 8.07
C SER A 138 7.00 -10.04 6.69
N PHE A 139 7.31 -8.74 6.62
CA PHE A 139 7.57 -8.04 5.36
C PHE A 139 8.81 -8.58 4.63
N MET A 140 9.89 -8.87 5.38
CA MET A 140 11.09 -9.48 4.80
C MET A 140 10.87 -10.90 4.30
N ALA A 141 9.98 -11.67 4.94
CA ALA A 141 9.58 -12.99 4.46
C ALA A 141 8.67 -12.90 3.20
N TRP A 142 7.75 -11.93 3.19
CA TRP A 142 6.85 -11.67 2.05
C TRP A 142 7.60 -11.23 0.78
N LYS A 143 8.71 -10.50 0.91
CA LYS A 143 9.44 -9.93 -0.24
C LYS A 143 9.75 -10.97 -1.33
N ASP A 144 10.16 -12.18 -0.93
CA ASP A 144 10.64 -13.19 -1.87
C ASP A 144 9.51 -13.69 -2.77
N GLU A 145 8.32 -13.88 -2.19
CA GLU A 145 7.11 -14.18 -2.93
C GLU A 145 6.69 -12.98 -3.80
N ALA A 146 6.64 -11.78 -3.22
CA ALA A 146 6.28 -10.57 -3.95
C ALA A 146 7.13 -10.37 -5.22
N PHE A 147 8.45 -10.54 -5.12
CA PHE A 147 9.35 -10.44 -6.28
C PHE A 147 9.25 -11.63 -7.24
N SER A 148 8.95 -12.84 -6.74
CA SER A 148 8.73 -14.03 -7.56
C SER A 148 7.53 -13.88 -8.49
N LEU A 149 6.44 -13.26 -8.02
CA LEU A 149 5.20 -13.08 -8.78
C LEU A 149 5.38 -12.24 -10.07
N TRP A 150 6.38 -11.34 -10.11
CA TRP A 150 6.76 -10.66 -11.36
C TRP A 150 7.12 -11.67 -12.46
N LEU A 151 7.86 -12.72 -12.12
CA LEU A 151 8.35 -13.68 -13.10
C LEU A 151 7.38 -14.82 -13.32
N SER A 152 6.90 -15.44 -12.23
CA SER A 152 6.08 -16.65 -12.29
C SER A 152 4.69 -16.41 -12.86
N MET A 153 4.11 -15.23 -12.63
CA MET A 153 2.77 -14.89 -13.11
C MET A 153 2.75 -13.90 -14.26
N TRP A 154 3.63 -12.88 -14.26
CA TRP A 154 3.57 -11.83 -15.29
C TRP A 154 4.51 -12.11 -16.46
N ALA A 155 5.81 -12.32 -16.21
CA ALA A 155 6.77 -12.57 -17.28
C ALA A 155 6.45 -13.85 -18.05
N SER A 156 5.96 -14.89 -17.36
CA SER A 156 5.56 -16.18 -17.95
C SER A 156 4.45 -16.09 -19.01
N LEU A 157 3.76 -14.95 -19.13
CA LEU A 157 2.78 -14.69 -20.19
C LEU A 157 3.40 -14.34 -21.54
N TYR A 158 4.70 -14.08 -21.57
CA TYR A 158 5.42 -13.60 -22.74
C TYR A 158 6.56 -14.54 -23.12
N HIS A 159 6.92 -14.55 -24.41
CA HIS A 159 8.08 -15.28 -24.90
C HIS A 159 9.38 -14.66 -24.38
N ASP A 160 10.37 -15.49 -24.07
CA ASP A 160 11.63 -15.09 -23.41
C ASP A 160 12.39 -13.97 -24.15
N GLU A 161 12.38 -14.02 -25.48
CA GLU A 161 13.05 -13.05 -26.36
C GLU A 161 12.25 -11.76 -26.60
N SER A 162 11.05 -11.64 -26.03
CA SER A 162 10.20 -10.47 -26.23
C SER A 162 10.64 -9.27 -25.40
N ALA A 163 10.42 -8.06 -25.93
CA ALA A 163 10.66 -6.83 -25.19
C ALA A 163 9.82 -6.72 -23.90
N ALA A 164 8.62 -7.32 -23.87
CA ALA A 164 7.76 -7.33 -22.68
C ALA A 164 8.34 -8.20 -21.57
N HIS A 165 8.85 -9.39 -21.92
CA HIS A 165 9.55 -10.27 -20.98
C HIS A 165 10.78 -9.55 -20.40
N ALA A 166 11.64 -8.98 -21.26
CA ALA A 166 12.82 -8.24 -20.83
C ALA A 166 12.51 -7.05 -19.90
N LEU A 167 11.44 -6.30 -20.17
CA LEU A 167 11.00 -5.19 -19.33
C LEU A 167 10.59 -5.66 -17.92
N ILE A 168 9.87 -6.76 -17.81
CA ILE A 168 9.42 -7.29 -16.51
C ILE A 168 10.62 -7.72 -15.66
N HIS A 169 11.60 -8.39 -16.27
CA HIS A 169 12.87 -8.73 -15.60
C HIS A 169 13.60 -7.47 -15.14
N GLN A 170 13.73 -6.46 -16.00
CA GLN A 170 14.36 -5.19 -15.64
C GLN A 170 13.66 -4.54 -14.43
N ILE A 171 12.32 -4.51 -14.40
CA ILE A 171 11.56 -3.97 -13.26
C ILE A 171 11.88 -4.78 -12.00
N ARG A 172 11.72 -6.10 -12.04
CA ARG A 172 11.98 -7.01 -10.91
C ARG A 172 13.39 -6.84 -10.33
N ASP A 173 14.40 -6.69 -11.19
CA ASP A 173 15.80 -6.64 -10.79
C ASP A 173 16.26 -5.27 -10.28
N SER A 174 15.55 -4.19 -10.64
CA SER A 174 15.94 -2.82 -10.29
C SER A 174 15.03 -2.12 -9.28
N PHE A 175 13.78 -2.58 -9.12
CA PHE A 175 12.80 -1.93 -8.25
C PHE A 175 12.93 -2.38 -6.79
N PHE A 176 12.40 -1.55 -5.90
CA PHE A 176 12.23 -1.83 -4.48
C PHE A 176 10.77 -2.09 -4.17
N LEU A 177 10.50 -3.05 -3.29
CA LEU A 177 9.23 -3.18 -2.60
C LEU A 177 9.24 -2.25 -1.38
N VAL A 178 8.24 -1.39 -1.26
CA VAL A 178 8.16 -0.38 -0.20
C VAL A 178 6.82 -0.48 0.52
N SER A 179 6.87 -0.61 1.84
CA SER A 179 5.75 -0.46 2.77
C SER A 179 5.84 0.91 3.44
N ILE A 180 4.73 1.65 3.50
CA ILE A 180 4.61 2.97 4.13
C ILE A 180 3.40 2.97 5.05
N VAL A 181 3.57 3.44 6.29
CA VAL A 181 2.49 3.62 7.27
C VAL A 181 2.51 5.04 7.80
N ASP A 182 1.36 5.69 7.81
CA ASP A 182 1.14 6.96 8.50
C ASP A 182 0.58 6.70 9.92
N ASN A 183 1.39 6.97 10.95
CA ASN A 183 0.97 6.77 12.34
C ASN A 183 0.01 7.84 12.86
N ASN A 184 -0.14 8.97 12.18
CA ASN A 184 -1.11 10.01 12.54
C ASN A 184 -2.49 9.67 11.96
N PHE A 185 -3.13 8.63 12.48
CA PHE A 185 -4.47 8.23 12.03
C PHE A 185 -5.56 9.28 12.31
N VAL A 186 -5.27 10.33 13.09
CA VAL A 186 -6.22 11.41 13.39
C VAL A 186 -6.26 12.46 12.29
N ASN A 187 -5.10 12.92 11.79
CA ASN A 187 -4.99 14.04 10.84
C ASN A 187 -3.89 13.87 9.78
N GLY A 188 -3.29 12.68 9.67
CA GLY A 188 -2.21 12.40 8.74
C GLY A 188 -2.70 12.29 7.29
N ASP A 189 -1.77 12.52 6.37
CA ASP A 189 -1.95 12.35 4.93
C ASP A 189 -0.74 11.59 4.37
N ILE A 190 -0.88 10.26 4.23
CA ILE A 190 0.16 9.40 3.64
C ILE A 190 0.54 9.80 2.21
N TRP A 191 -0.34 10.54 1.53
CA TRP A 191 -0.17 10.86 0.12
C TRP A 191 0.93 11.91 -0.11
N ASP A 192 1.25 12.70 0.92
CA ASP A 192 2.39 13.63 0.93
C ASP A 192 3.75 12.91 0.81
N ALA A 193 3.81 11.60 1.07
CA ALA A 193 4.99 10.78 0.84
C ALA A 193 5.28 10.57 -0.66
N PHE A 194 4.30 10.82 -1.53
CA PHE A 194 4.41 10.68 -2.97
C PHE A 194 4.51 12.05 -3.63
N ASP A 195 5.35 12.17 -4.65
CA ASP A 195 5.58 13.44 -5.36
C ASP A 195 4.52 13.64 -6.46
N VAL A 196 3.25 13.66 -6.04
CA VAL A 196 2.08 13.75 -6.93
C VAL A 196 1.16 14.85 -6.40
N ASP A 197 0.75 15.78 -7.26
CA ASP A 197 -0.27 16.78 -6.91
C ASP A 197 -1.64 16.09 -6.82
N VAL A 198 -1.94 15.49 -5.67
CA VAL A 198 -3.21 14.78 -5.41
C VAL A 198 -4.36 15.76 -5.05
N THR A 199 -4.06 17.06 -4.97
CA THR A 199 -5.01 18.15 -4.61
C THR A 199 -6.18 18.32 -5.59
N THR A 200 -6.16 17.68 -6.75
CA THR A 200 -7.29 17.70 -7.71
C THR A 200 -8.32 16.61 -7.48
N ALA A 201 -8.05 15.59 -6.65
CA ALA A 201 -8.97 14.46 -6.46
C ALA A 201 -9.93 14.61 -5.26
N SER A 202 -9.69 15.54 -4.32
CA SER A 202 -10.48 15.65 -3.07
C SER A 202 -11.64 16.65 -3.13
N ALA A 203 -11.90 17.28 -4.27
CA ALA A 203 -12.97 18.30 -4.41
C ALA A 203 -14.34 17.73 -4.79
N ALA A 204 -14.52 16.41 -4.83
CA ALA A 204 -15.79 15.77 -5.16
C ALA A 204 -16.25 14.84 -4.02
N GLY A 205 -16.93 15.42 -3.03
CA GLY A 205 -17.69 14.69 -2.02
C GLY A 205 -18.42 15.66 -1.10
N PRO A 206 -19.75 15.57 -0.94
CA PRO A 206 -20.55 16.45 -0.08
C PRO A 206 -20.29 16.25 1.41
#